data_AF-A0A178V6C6-F1
#
_entry.id   AF-A0A178V6C6-F1
#
_cell.length_a   1.000
_cell.length_b   1.000
_cell.length_c   1.000
_cell.angle_alpha   90.00
_cell.angle_beta   90.00
_cell.angle_gamma   90.00
#
_symmetry.space_group_name_H-M   'P 1'
#
loop_
_entity.id
_entity.type
_entity.pdbx_description
1 polymer ?
#
loop_
_entity_poly.entity_id
_entity_poly.type
_entity_poly.pdbx_seq_one_letter_code
_entity_poly.pdbx_strand_id
1 'polypeptide(L)'
;MRIKIAQILGKPDLAPAAWVRKLVTLCDQAPATPFDAVRVVLEKELGKSIEQVFETFDEKPLGSASIAQVHRARVKGDKRDVVVKVQHPGVEKLMMVDIRNLQIFALYMQKTDIKFDLFSMTKEIEKQIGYEFDFKREANAMEKIRRFLYDNNRKSPVLVPRVFPNLVTRKVLVMEFMNGIPILSLGDEMAKRGINPHGKMAEAAKFNILHSLSQAYGQMILKSGFFHADPHPGNILIGKGSEASHLLFVVIL
;
A
#
# COMPACT_ATOMS: atom_id res chain seq x y z
N MET A 1 5.99 -0.70 11.11
CA MET A 1 7.38 -0.32 11.47
C MET A 1 8.46 -1.15 10.78
N ARG A 2 8.49 -2.46 11.03
CA ARG A 2 9.67 -3.28 10.75
C ARG A 2 9.88 -3.54 9.23
N ILE A 3 8.81 -3.56 8.41
CA ILE A 3 8.91 -3.74 6.93
C ILE A 3 9.70 -2.61 6.31
N LYS A 4 9.32 -1.36 6.58
CA LYS A 4 9.94 -0.18 5.99
C LYS A 4 11.34 0.10 6.53
N ILE A 5 11.58 -0.15 7.81
CA ILE A 5 12.93 -0.14 8.36
C ILE A 5 13.79 -1.22 7.69
N ALA A 6 13.27 -2.43 7.47
CA ALA A 6 13.97 -3.48 6.72
C ALA A 6 14.14 -3.15 5.23
N GLN A 7 13.26 -2.36 4.61
CA GLN A 7 13.42 -1.89 3.23
C GLN A 7 14.48 -0.77 3.13
N ILE A 8 14.54 0.12 4.12
CA ILE A 8 15.55 1.20 4.19
C ILE A 8 16.93 0.64 4.58
N LEU A 9 16.98 -0.27 5.56
CA LEU A 9 18.20 -0.94 6.03
C LEU A 9 18.58 -2.18 5.20
N GLY A 10 17.70 -2.64 4.31
CA GLY A 10 17.88 -3.84 3.50
C GLY A 10 18.80 -3.65 2.29
N LYS A 11 19.44 -2.48 2.16
CA LYS A 11 20.56 -2.33 1.22
C LYS A 11 21.68 -3.30 1.65
N PRO A 12 22.26 -4.07 0.70
CA PRO A 12 23.26 -5.08 1.01
C PRO A 12 24.50 -4.54 1.75
N ASP A 13 24.73 -3.23 1.70
CA ASP A 13 25.83 -2.54 2.38
C ASP A 13 25.54 -2.20 3.87
N LEU A 14 24.29 -2.32 4.35
CA LEU A 14 23.87 -1.85 5.67
C LEU A 14 23.56 -2.99 6.68
N ALA A 15 23.21 -4.19 6.21
CA ALA A 15 22.93 -5.33 7.08
C ALA A 15 23.14 -6.69 6.39
N PRO A 16 23.59 -7.73 7.11
CA PRO A 16 23.74 -9.07 6.54
C PRO A 16 22.43 -9.59 5.93
N ALA A 17 22.48 -10.21 4.75
CA ALA A 17 21.30 -10.69 4.05
C ALA A 17 20.42 -11.66 4.87
N ALA A 18 21.02 -12.42 5.79
CA ALA A 18 20.28 -13.29 6.72
C ALA A 18 19.40 -12.50 7.70
N TRP A 19 19.87 -11.34 8.16
CA TRP A 19 19.12 -10.45 9.06
C TRP A 19 18.00 -9.77 8.30
N VAL A 20 18.27 -9.25 7.10
CA VAL A 20 17.27 -8.64 6.23
C VAL A 20 16.14 -9.63 5.93
N ARG A 21 16.46 -10.87 5.53
CA ARG A 21 15.46 -11.91 5.29
C ARG A 21 14.60 -12.19 6.52
N LYS A 22 15.22 -12.36 7.70
CA LYS A 22 14.50 -12.67 8.93
C LYS A 22 13.64 -11.49 9.42
N LEU A 23 14.12 -10.27 9.23
CA LEU A 23 13.36 -9.05 9.49
C LEU A 23 12.16 -8.94 8.54
N VAL A 24 12.33 -9.19 7.23
CA VAL A 24 11.24 -9.20 6.24
C VAL A 24 10.20 -10.30 6.53
N THR A 25 10.61 -11.49 6.97
CA THR A 25 9.67 -12.56 7.35
C THR A 25 8.87 -12.24 8.62
N LEU A 26 9.49 -11.60 9.63
CA LEU A 26 8.82 -11.14 10.87
C LEU A 26 7.82 -9.99 10.64
N CYS A 27 7.73 -9.52 9.41
CA CYS A 27 7.15 -8.26 9.00
C CYS A 27 5.93 -8.45 8.11
N ASP A 28 5.98 -9.45 7.23
CA ASP A 28 4.94 -9.78 6.25
C ASP A 28 3.65 -10.33 6.86
N GLN A 29 3.66 -10.71 8.15
CA GLN A 29 2.49 -11.26 8.85
C GLN A 29 2.09 -10.40 10.04
N ALA A 30 1.66 -9.16 9.77
CA ALA A 30 1.03 -8.35 10.80
C ALA A 30 -0.32 -8.99 11.18
N PRO A 31 -0.55 -9.34 12.45
CA PRO A 31 -1.84 -9.88 12.87
C PRO A 31 -2.95 -8.88 12.57
N ALA A 32 -4.15 -9.39 12.27
CA ALA A 32 -5.33 -8.55 12.16
C ALA A 32 -5.76 -8.08 13.56
N THR A 33 -6.11 -6.80 13.67
CA THR A 33 -6.80 -6.26 14.83
C THR A 33 -8.23 -6.84 14.87
N PRO A 34 -8.72 -7.27 16.06
CA PRO A 34 -10.10 -7.70 16.24
C PRO A 34 -11.10 -6.66 15.74
N PHE A 35 -12.17 -7.13 15.11
CA PHE A 35 -13.12 -6.24 14.44
C PHE A 35 -13.74 -5.21 15.38
N ASP A 36 -14.04 -5.56 16.64
CA ASP A 36 -14.59 -4.62 17.62
C ASP A 36 -13.71 -3.38 17.81
N ALA A 37 -12.40 -3.55 17.81
CA ALA A 37 -11.47 -2.43 17.95
C ALA A 37 -11.39 -1.60 16.65
N VAL A 38 -11.52 -2.24 15.48
CA VAL A 38 -11.64 -1.55 14.19
C VAL A 38 -12.93 -0.74 14.10
N ARG A 39 -14.05 -1.32 14.56
CA ARG A 39 -15.35 -0.66 14.64
C ARG A 39 -15.27 0.63 15.45
N VAL A 40 -14.65 0.58 16.63
CA VAL A 40 -14.46 1.78 17.47
C VAL A 40 -13.69 2.88 16.73
N VAL A 41 -12.63 2.54 15.98
CA VAL A 41 -11.87 3.52 15.19
C VAL A 41 -12.73 4.09 14.07
N LEU A 42 -13.44 3.25 13.32
CA LEU A 42 -14.29 3.66 12.22
C LEU A 42 -15.39 4.61 12.66
N GLU A 43 -16.16 4.24 13.69
CA GLU A 43 -17.30 5.02 14.14
C GLU A 43 -16.86 6.35 14.75
N LYS A 44 -15.72 6.37 15.44
CA LYS A 44 -15.12 7.60 15.96
C LYS A 44 -14.70 8.55 14.85
N GLU A 45 -14.04 8.04 13.81
CA GLU A 45 -13.51 8.87 12.73
C GLU A 45 -14.61 9.33 11.76
N LEU A 46 -15.62 8.49 11.50
CA LEU A 46 -16.73 8.81 10.61
C LEU A 46 -17.89 9.56 11.32
N GLY A 47 -17.91 9.54 12.66
CA GLY A 47 -18.95 10.19 13.48
C GLY A 47 -20.34 9.55 13.36
N LYS A 48 -20.41 8.32 12.83
CA LYS A 48 -21.63 7.55 12.54
C LYS A 48 -21.36 6.08 12.75
N SER A 49 -22.39 5.28 13.03
CA SER A 49 -22.21 3.83 13.11
C SER A 49 -21.86 3.24 11.74
N ILE A 50 -21.20 2.08 11.72
CA ILE A 50 -20.88 1.39 10.45
C ILE A 50 -22.15 1.15 9.65
N GLU A 51 -23.23 0.73 10.30
CA GLU A 51 -24.52 0.42 9.70
C GLU A 51 -25.25 1.67 9.20
N GLN A 52 -24.85 2.88 9.59
CA GLN A 52 -25.39 4.11 9.04
C GLN A 52 -24.66 4.52 7.74
N VAL A 53 -23.40 4.14 7.59
CA VAL A 53 -22.55 4.52 6.45
C VAL A 53 -22.56 3.45 5.36
N PHE A 54 -22.49 2.18 5.75
CA PHE A 54 -22.33 1.04 4.87
C PHE A 54 -23.61 0.19 4.85
N GLU A 55 -23.95 -0.32 3.67
CA GLU A 55 -25.00 -1.32 3.47
C GLU A 55 -24.49 -2.70 3.89
N THR A 56 -23.26 -3.03 3.52
CA THR A 56 -22.55 -4.24 3.93
C THR A 56 -21.14 -3.89 4.36
N PHE A 57 -20.60 -4.61 5.34
CA PHE A 57 -19.23 -4.47 5.80
C PHE A 57 -18.70 -5.85 6.22
N ASP A 58 -17.64 -6.32 5.59
CA ASP A 58 -17.02 -7.60 5.93
C ASP A 58 -16.13 -7.43 7.18
N GLU A 59 -16.53 -8.06 8.29
CA GLU A 59 -15.77 -8.03 9.55
C GLU A 59 -14.39 -8.69 9.39
N LYS A 60 -14.30 -9.69 8.51
CA LYS A 60 -13.03 -10.33 8.15
C LYS A 60 -12.25 -9.41 7.20
N PRO A 61 -11.02 -8.99 7.55
CA PRO A 61 -10.23 -8.15 6.67
C PRO A 61 -9.81 -8.91 5.40
N LEU A 62 -9.72 -8.20 4.29
CA LEU A 62 -9.09 -8.67 3.05
C LEU A 62 -7.58 -8.87 3.24
N GLY A 63 -6.98 -8.06 4.12
CA GLY A 63 -5.56 -8.10 4.44
C GLY A 63 -5.21 -7.16 5.59
N SER A 64 -4.08 -7.43 6.24
CA SER A 64 -3.53 -6.60 7.31
C SER A 64 -2.09 -6.22 6.94
N ALA A 65 -1.76 -4.95 7.11
CA ALA A 65 -0.45 -4.38 6.90
C ALA A 65 0.06 -3.75 8.21
N SER A 66 1.26 -3.15 8.15
CA SER A 66 1.98 -2.75 9.36
C SER A 66 1.33 -1.63 10.18
N ILE A 67 0.50 -0.77 9.57
CA ILE A 67 -0.17 0.35 10.24
C ILE A 67 -1.69 0.29 10.17
N ALA A 68 -2.22 -0.58 9.33
CA ALA A 68 -3.64 -0.61 9.00
C ALA A 68 -4.05 -1.97 8.45
N GLN A 69 -5.34 -2.23 8.48
CA GLN A 69 -5.95 -3.34 7.77
C GLN A 69 -7.04 -2.84 6.82
N VAL A 70 -7.39 -3.68 5.85
CA VAL A 70 -8.34 -3.36 4.79
C VAL A 70 -9.53 -4.30 4.85
N HIS A 71 -10.72 -3.73 4.75
CA HIS A 71 -11.99 -4.46 4.74
C HIS A 71 -12.73 -4.20 3.43
N ARG A 72 -13.53 -5.17 2.99
CA ARG A 72 -14.48 -4.95 1.90
C ARG A 72 -15.78 -4.43 2.50
N ALA A 73 -16.41 -3.48 1.83
CA ALA A 73 -17.71 -2.96 2.22
C ALA A 73 -18.49 -2.48 1.00
N ARG A 74 -19.73 -2.05 1.23
CA ARG A 74 -20.53 -1.30 0.26
C ARG A 74 -21.12 -0.08 0.94
N VAL A 75 -20.89 1.10 0.38
CA VAL A 75 -21.45 2.35 0.90
C VAL A 75 -22.94 2.39 0.60
N LYS A 76 -23.76 2.85 1.55
CA LYS A 76 -25.21 2.97 1.32
C LYS A 76 -25.52 3.86 0.12
N GLY A 77 -26.34 3.35 -0.79
CA GLY A 77 -26.77 4.06 -2.00
C GLY A 77 -25.76 4.02 -3.15
N ASP A 78 -24.58 3.41 -3.00
CA ASP A 78 -23.71 3.06 -4.12
C ASP A 78 -23.89 1.57 -4.47
N LYS A 79 -23.77 1.24 -5.75
CA LYS A 79 -23.86 -0.15 -6.25
C LYS A 79 -22.51 -0.86 -6.26
N ARG A 80 -21.41 -0.11 -6.12
CA ARG A 80 -20.05 -0.64 -6.19
C ARG A 80 -19.51 -0.95 -4.81
N ASP A 81 -18.73 -2.01 -4.74
CA ASP A 81 -17.99 -2.33 -3.55
C ASP A 81 -16.82 -1.36 -3.35
N VAL A 82 -16.44 -1.20 -2.10
CA VAL A 82 -15.34 -0.35 -1.66
C VAL A 82 -14.36 -1.14 -0.79
N VAL A 83 -13.13 -0.66 -0.75
CA VAL A 83 -12.14 -1.01 0.27
C VAL A 83 -12.14 0.06 1.33
N VAL A 84 -12.23 -0.36 2.59
CA VAL A 84 -12.12 0.49 3.76
C VAL A 84 -10.82 0.16 4.48
N LYS A 85 -9.85 1.05 4.37
CA LYS A 85 -8.55 0.96 5.05
C LYS A 85 -8.64 1.68 6.38
N VAL A 86 -8.32 0.99 7.48
CA VAL A 86 -8.44 1.50 8.84
C VAL A 86 -7.12 1.30 9.57
N GLN A 87 -6.59 2.37 10.16
CA GLN A 87 -5.38 2.26 10.99
C GLN A 87 -5.62 1.39 12.23
N HIS A 88 -4.61 0.59 12.59
CA HIS A 88 -4.63 -0.17 13.83
C HIS A 88 -4.70 0.78 15.03
N PRO A 89 -5.55 0.51 16.04
CA PRO A 89 -5.70 1.38 17.19
C PRO A 89 -4.37 1.49 17.96
N GLY A 90 -3.94 2.72 18.26
CA GLY A 90 -2.74 3.00 19.05
C GLY A 90 -1.39 2.75 18.36
N VAL A 91 -1.37 2.26 17.12
CA VAL A 91 -0.14 1.90 16.40
C VAL A 91 0.77 3.11 16.13
N GLU A 92 0.20 4.29 15.91
CA GLU A 92 0.96 5.54 15.74
C GLU A 92 1.83 5.82 16.97
N LYS A 93 1.22 5.80 18.17
CA LYS A 93 1.94 6.06 19.41
C LYS A 93 3.04 5.04 19.65
N LEU A 94 2.73 3.76 19.44
CA LEU A 94 3.71 2.68 19.59
C LEU A 94 4.90 2.87 18.66
N MET A 95 4.63 3.19 17.39
CA MET A 95 5.67 3.38 16.39
C MET A 95 6.53 4.62 16.68
N MET A 96 5.94 5.71 17.17
CA MET A 96 6.69 6.91 17.57
C MET A 96 7.60 6.65 18.79
N VAL A 97 7.17 5.81 19.74
CA VAL A 97 8.02 5.38 20.87
C VAL A 97 9.20 4.57 20.37
N ASP A 98 8.97 3.63 19.46
CA ASP A 98 10.04 2.82 18.89
C ASP A 98 11.06 3.68 18.10
N ILE A 99 10.61 4.68 17.35
CA ILE A 99 11.50 5.60 16.62
C ILE A 99 12.36 6.40 17.59
N ARG A 100 11.77 6.83 18.71
CA ARG A 100 12.50 7.53 19.76
C ARG A 100 13.57 6.65 20.40
N ASN A 101 13.27 5.37 20.63
CA ASN A 101 14.26 4.40 21.12
C ASN A 101 15.41 4.21 20.11
N LEU A 102 15.11 4.13 18.82
CA LEU A 102 16.11 4.07 17.75
C LEU A 102 16.98 5.32 17.71
N GLN A 103 16.40 6.51 17.90
CA GLN A 103 17.13 7.78 17.98
C GLN A 103 18.12 7.79 19.15
N ILE A 104 17.71 7.32 20.34
CA ILE A 104 18.58 7.22 21.52
C ILE A 104 19.73 6.25 21.25
N PHE A 105 19.42 5.09 20.65
CA PHE A 105 20.43 4.11 20.28
C PHE A 105 21.42 4.65 19.23
N ALA A 106 20.92 5.34 18.21
CA ALA A 106 21.74 6.00 17.20
C ALA A 106 22.72 7.00 17.82
N LEU A 107 22.26 7.84 18.76
CA LEU A 107 23.11 8.79 19.49
C LEU A 107 24.19 8.08 20.33
N TYR A 108 23.88 6.92 20.90
CA TYR A 108 24.87 6.13 21.64
C TYR A 108 25.93 5.54 20.70
N MET A 109 25.50 4.95 19.57
CA MET A 109 26.41 4.37 18.58
C MET A 109 27.28 5.42 17.90
N GLN A 110 26.79 6.65 17.72
CA GLN A 110 27.57 7.73 17.10
C GLN A 110 28.76 8.20 17.95
N LYS A 111 28.83 7.78 19.24
CA LYS A 111 30.02 7.97 20.08
C LYS A 111 31.15 6.96 19.78
N THR A 112 30.87 5.95 18.97
CA THR A 112 31.87 5.02 18.44
C THR A 112 32.36 5.53 17.08
N ASP A 113 33.44 4.95 16.52
CA ASP A 113 34.12 5.43 15.30
C ASP A 113 33.30 5.18 13.98
N ILE A 114 31.97 5.20 14.09
CA ILE A 114 31.04 5.05 12.97
C ILE A 114 30.98 6.37 12.21
N LYS A 115 31.50 6.38 10.99
CA LYS A 115 31.57 7.55 10.09
C LYS A 115 30.23 7.98 9.49
N PHE A 116 29.11 7.46 9.98
CA PHE A 116 27.79 7.66 9.41
C PHE A 116 26.87 8.39 10.39
N ASP A 117 26.08 9.35 9.91
CA ASP A 117 25.13 10.09 10.75
C ASP A 117 23.82 9.31 10.95
N LEU A 118 23.86 8.32 11.85
CA LEU A 118 22.70 7.49 12.17
C LEU A 118 21.54 8.32 12.74
N PHE A 119 21.83 9.38 13.50
CA PHE A 119 20.77 10.19 14.11
C PHE A 119 19.96 10.94 13.04
N SER A 120 20.62 11.60 12.10
CA SER A 120 19.93 12.27 10.99
C SER A 120 19.10 11.29 10.14
N MET A 121 19.60 10.06 9.92
CA MET A 121 18.78 9.01 9.29
C MET A 121 17.52 8.69 10.08
N THR A 122 17.62 8.51 11.40
CA THR A 122 16.43 8.22 12.22
C THR A 122 15.43 9.37 12.26
N LYS A 123 15.88 10.62 12.11
CA LYS A 123 15.00 11.80 11.97
C LYS A 123 14.25 11.81 10.63
N GLU A 124 14.91 11.43 9.54
CA GLU A 124 14.21 11.29 8.26
C GLU A 124 13.20 10.13 8.30
N ILE A 125 13.54 9.00 8.93
CA ILE A 125 12.59 7.90 9.14
C ILE A 125 11.36 8.36 9.94
N GLU A 126 11.56 9.14 11.01
CA GLU A 126 10.47 9.73 11.80
C GLU A 126 9.49 10.53 10.92
N LYS A 127 10.04 11.40 10.08
CA LYS A 127 9.27 12.24 9.17
C LYS A 127 8.52 11.42 8.12
N GLN A 128 9.17 10.45 7.50
CA GLN A 128 8.55 9.57 6.49
C GLN A 128 7.41 8.76 7.09
N ILE A 129 7.63 8.16 8.25
CA ILE A 129 6.60 7.41 8.98
C ILE A 129 5.42 8.31 9.37
N GLY A 130 5.68 9.55 9.78
CA GLY A 130 4.64 10.52 10.09
C GLY A 130 3.69 10.78 8.91
N TYR A 131 4.19 10.72 7.67
CA TYR A 131 3.36 10.86 6.47
C TYR A 131 2.44 9.67 6.21
N GLU A 132 2.81 8.47 6.66
CA GLU A 132 2.00 7.26 6.48
C GLU A 132 0.78 7.22 7.41
N PHE A 133 0.84 7.94 8.54
CA PHE A 133 -0.26 8.04 9.48
C PHE A 133 -1.32 9.06 9.09
N ASP A 134 -1.19 9.72 7.94
CA ASP A 134 -2.19 10.64 7.44
C ASP A 134 -2.74 10.19 6.09
N PHE A 135 -3.82 9.41 6.15
CA PHE A 135 -4.51 8.89 4.97
C PHE A 135 -5.16 9.97 4.10
N LYS A 136 -5.29 11.21 4.57
CA LYS A 136 -5.68 12.32 3.68
C LYS A 136 -4.60 12.62 2.65
N ARG A 137 -3.32 12.51 3.05
CA ARG A 137 -2.18 12.70 2.12
C ARG A 137 -2.20 11.63 1.05
N GLU A 138 -2.42 10.38 1.45
CA GLU A 138 -2.54 9.24 0.54
C GLU A 138 -3.70 9.42 -0.45
N ALA A 139 -4.90 9.73 0.06
CA ALA A 139 -6.09 10.03 -0.75
C ALA A 139 -5.84 11.14 -1.79
N ASN A 140 -5.20 12.23 -1.38
CA ASN A 140 -4.87 13.35 -2.27
C ASN A 140 -3.86 12.95 -3.34
N ALA A 141 -2.86 12.14 -2.99
CA ALA A 141 -1.89 11.61 -3.94
C ALA A 141 -2.55 10.69 -4.97
N MET A 142 -3.43 9.78 -4.52
CA MET A 142 -4.22 8.90 -5.37
C MET A 142 -5.05 9.69 -6.37
N GLU A 143 -5.81 10.68 -5.91
CA GLU A 143 -6.69 11.46 -6.78
C GLU A 143 -5.90 12.30 -7.79
N LYS A 144 -4.73 12.83 -7.40
CA LYS A 144 -3.83 13.55 -8.31
C LYS A 144 -3.30 12.64 -9.41
N ILE A 145 -2.82 11.44 -9.07
CA ILE A 145 -2.33 10.46 -10.05
C ILE A 145 -3.48 10.00 -10.94
N ARG A 146 -4.65 9.71 -10.37
CA ARG A 146 -5.84 9.26 -11.11
C ARG A 146 -6.25 10.28 -12.17
N ARG A 147 -6.35 11.56 -11.82
CA ARG A 147 -6.68 12.64 -12.76
C ARG A 147 -5.62 12.77 -13.85
N PHE A 148 -4.35 12.81 -13.46
CA PHE A 148 -3.25 12.91 -14.41
C PHE A 148 -3.26 11.79 -15.46
N LEU A 149 -3.44 10.53 -15.02
CA LEU A 149 -3.50 9.38 -15.93
C LEU A 149 -4.75 9.41 -16.83
N TYR A 150 -5.90 9.82 -16.30
CA TYR A 150 -7.13 9.94 -17.08
C TYR A 150 -7.02 11.01 -18.17
N ASP A 151 -6.50 12.20 -17.84
CA ASP A 151 -6.41 13.33 -18.75
C ASP A 151 -5.37 13.11 -19.86
N ASN A 152 -4.25 12.45 -19.54
CA ASN A 152 -3.17 12.20 -20.51
C ASN A 152 -3.34 10.91 -21.29
N ASN A 153 -4.17 9.98 -20.82
CA ASN A 153 -4.30 8.67 -21.43
C ASN A 153 -5.70 8.07 -21.20
N ARG A 154 -6.67 8.50 -22.02
CA ARG A 154 -8.08 8.05 -21.95
C ARG A 154 -8.27 6.53 -22.01
N LYS A 155 -7.30 5.79 -22.55
CA LYS A 155 -7.22 4.31 -22.55
C LYS A 155 -5.96 3.82 -21.84
N SER A 156 -5.62 4.43 -20.70
CA SER A 156 -4.50 3.98 -19.89
C SER A 156 -4.70 2.51 -19.49
N PRO A 157 -3.70 1.64 -19.72
CA PRO A 157 -3.75 0.29 -19.18
C PRO A 157 -3.64 0.30 -17.64
N VAL A 158 -3.25 1.42 -17.02
CA VAL A 158 -3.11 1.59 -15.57
C VAL A 158 -4.27 2.39 -14.99
N LEU A 159 -4.93 1.82 -13.99
CA LEU A 159 -6.04 2.42 -13.27
C LEU A 159 -5.70 2.62 -11.79
N VAL A 160 -6.17 3.75 -11.24
CA VAL A 160 -6.05 4.09 -9.81
C VAL A 160 -7.46 4.14 -9.22
N PRO A 161 -7.73 3.46 -8.09
CA PRO A 161 -9.04 3.44 -7.45
C PRO A 161 -9.58 4.84 -7.19
N ARG A 162 -10.89 5.03 -7.40
CA ARG A 162 -11.55 6.27 -7.00
C ARG A 162 -11.65 6.35 -5.48
N VAL A 163 -11.21 7.46 -4.89
CA VAL A 163 -11.40 7.76 -3.47
C VAL A 163 -12.81 8.30 -3.21
N PHE A 164 -13.37 8.02 -2.02
CA PHE A 164 -14.65 8.56 -1.55
C PHE A 164 -14.39 9.71 -0.56
N PRO A 165 -14.33 10.98 -1.01
CA PRO A 165 -13.74 12.06 -0.21
C PRO A 165 -14.47 12.33 1.12
N ASN A 166 -15.79 12.11 1.15
CA ASN A 166 -16.62 12.29 2.34
C ASN A 166 -16.39 11.21 3.41
N LEU A 167 -15.63 10.16 3.08
CA LEU A 167 -15.30 9.04 3.95
C LEU A 167 -13.78 8.89 4.14
N VAL A 168 -13.02 9.98 3.96
CA VAL A 168 -11.58 10.03 4.23
C VAL A 168 -11.30 10.85 5.47
N THR A 169 -10.57 10.26 6.41
CA THR A 169 -10.03 10.92 7.58
C THR A 169 -8.52 10.70 7.68
N ARG A 170 -7.91 11.11 8.80
CA ARG A 170 -6.50 10.82 9.05
C ARG A 170 -6.25 9.31 9.17
N LYS A 171 -7.24 8.55 9.69
CA LYS A 171 -7.11 7.13 10.04
C LYS A 171 -7.98 6.18 9.23
N VAL A 172 -8.89 6.71 8.41
CA VAL A 172 -9.79 5.93 7.55
C VAL A 172 -9.66 6.41 6.11
N LEU A 173 -9.49 5.47 5.19
CA LEU A 173 -9.50 5.72 3.74
C LEU A 173 -10.48 4.76 3.07
N VAL A 174 -11.49 5.33 2.41
CA VAL A 174 -12.44 4.57 1.61
C VAL A 174 -12.18 4.81 0.12
N MET A 175 -12.01 3.73 -0.63
CA MET A 175 -11.72 3.76 -2.06
C MET A 175 -12.46 2.65 -2.81
N GLU A 176 -12.57 2.77 -4.13
CA GLU A 176 -13.19 1.77 -4.99
C GLU A 176 -12.50 0.40 -4.86
N PHE A 177 -13.31 -0.66 -4.78
CA PHE A 177 -12.79 -2.02 -4.79
C PHE A 177 -12.37 -2.44 -6.20
N MET A 178 -11.10 -2.82 -6.35
CA MET A 178 -10.56 -3.32 -7.63
C MET A 178 -10.46 -4.84 -7.59
N ASN A 179 -11.22 -5.51 -8.46
CA ASN A 179 -11.15 -6.96 -8.60
C ASN A 179 -9.95 -7.36 -9.47
N GLY A 180 -8.88 -7.86 -8.86
CA GLY A 180 -7.69 -8.29 -9.56
C GLY A 180 -6.84 -9.27 -8.77
N ILE A 181 -5.90 -9.91 -9.46
CA ILE A 181 -4.94 -10.87 -8.92
C ILE A 181 -3.67 -10.10 -8.54
N PRO A 182 -3.15 -10.22 -7.32
CA PRO A 182 -1.86 -9.63 -6.96
C PRO A 182 -0.76 -10.09 -7.92
N ILE A 183 0.10 -9.16 -8.36
CA ILE A 183 1.16 -9.48 -9.33
C ILE A 183 2.10 -10.59 -8.81
N LEU A 184 2.30 -10.66 -7.49
CA LEU A 184 3.11 -11.69 -6.82
C LEU A 184 2.49 -13.09 -6.94
N SER A 185 1.17 -13.18 -7.02
CA SER A 185 0.44 -14.46 -7.14
C SER A 185 0.12 -14.81 -8.60
N LEU A 186 0.58 -14.01 -9.56
CA LEU A 186 0.28 -14.19 -10.98
C LEU A 186 0.81 -15.53 -11.50
N GLY A 187 2.03 -15.92 -11.12
CA GLY A 187 2.62 -17.20 -11.53
C GLY A 187 1.81 -18.41 -11.08
N ASP A 188 1.39 -18.42 -9.82
CA ASP A 188 0.57 -19.50 -9.24
C ASP A 188 -0.81 -19.58 -9.89
N GLU A 189 -1.43 -18.44 -10.15
CA GLU A 189 -2.74 -18.36 -10.79
C GLU A 189 -2.69 -18.82 -12.25
N MET A 190 -1.59 -18.54 -12.97
CA MET A 190 -1.36 -19.04 -14.32
C MET A 190 -1.18 -20.55 -14.33
N ALA A 191 -0.40 -21.09 -13.38
CA ALA A 191 -0.20 -22.53 -13.23
C ALA A 191 -1.52 -23.25 -12.93
N LYS A 192 -2.37 -22.71 -12.05
CA LYS A 192 -3.73 -23.24 -11.77
C LYS A 192 -4.62 -23.29 -13.00
N ARG A 193 -4.42 -22.39 -13.95
CA ARG A 193 -5.17 -22.34 -15.23
C ARG A 193 -4.54 -23.18 -16.34
N GLY A 194 -3.51 -23.98 -16.02
CA GLY A 194 -2.80 -24.81 -17.00
C GLY A 194 -1.92 -24.01 -17.97
N ILE A 195 -1.66 -22.73 -17.69
CA ILE A 195 -0.75 -21.91 -18.49
C ILE A 195 0.65 -22.11 -17.94
N ASN A 196 1.57 -22.62 -18.77
CA ASN A 196 2.98 -22.72 -18.39
C ASN A 196 3.53 -21.31 -18.07
N PRO A 197 3.96 -21.03 -16.81
CA PRO A 197 4.48 -19.71 -16.42
C PRO A 197 5.74 -19.26 -17.16
N HIS A 198 6.41 -20.20 -17.85
CA HIS A 198 7.60 -19.99 -18.68
C HIS A 198 7.30 -20.14 -20.18
N GLY A 199 6.04 -20.31 -20.55
CA GLY A 199 5.61 -20.38 -21.95
C GLY A 199 5.58 -19.00 -22.62
N LYS A 200 5.62 -18.96 -23.96
CA LYS A 200 5.62 -17.71 -24.75
C LYS A 200 4.45 -16.78 -24.41
N MET A 201 3.26 -17.31 -24.15
CA MET A 201 2.09 -16.53 -23.75
C MET A 201 2.26 -15.85 -22.38
N ALA A 202 2.88 -16.56 -21.44
CA ALA A 202 3.13 -16.02 -20.11
C ALA A 202 4.16 -14.90 -20.15
N GLU A 203 5.20 -15.08 -20.95
CA GLU A 203 6.24 -14.08 -21.14
C GLU A 203 5.70 -12.81 -21.82
N ALA A 204 4.88 -12.97 -22.86
CA ALA A 204 4.20 -11.84 -23.50
C ALA A 204 3.29 -11.07 -22.53
N ALA A 205 2.55 -11.77 -21.66
CA ALA A 205 1.71 -11.13 -20.64
C ALA A 205 2.54 -10.34 -19.62
N LYS A 206 3.63 -10.92 -19.10
CA LYS A 206 4.58 -10.23 -18.20
C LYS A 206 5.20 -9.00 -18.86
N PHE A 207 5.61 -9.12 -20.13
CA PHE A 207 6.18 -8.02 -20.89
C PHE A 207 5.18 -6.87 -21.05
N ASN A 208 3.92 -7.16 -21.40
CA ASN A 208 2.88 -6.14 -21.54
C ASN A 208 2.57 -5.43 -20.21
N ILE A 209 2.59 -6.17 -19.09
CA ILE A 209 2.46 -5.62 -17.74
C ILE A 209 3.61 -4.65 -17.45
N LEU A 210 4.85 -5.09 -17.65
CA LEU A 210 6.05 -4.30 -17.40
C LEU A 210 6.07 -3.04 -18.28
N HIS A 211 5.74 -3.18 -19.56
CA HIS A 211 5.65 -2.07 -20.51
C HIS A 211 4.61 -1.03 -20.05
N SER A 212 3.41 -1.49 -19.67
CA SER A 212 2.32 -0.62 -19.20
C SER A 212 2.70 0.14 -17.92
N LEU A 213 3.32 -0.56 -16.95
CA LEU A 213 3.85 0.05 -15.74
C LEU A 213 4.92 1.08 -16.06
N SER A 214 5.91 0.71 -16.88
CA SER A 214 7.03 1.58 -17.25
C SER A 214 6.54 2.84 -17.94
N GLN A 215 5.55 2.72 -18.84
CA GLN A 215 4.94 3.86 -19.50
C GLN A 215 4.19 4.77 -18.50
N ALA A 216 3.40 4.21 -17.58
CA ALA A 216 2.69 5.01 -16.58
C ALA A 216 3.65 5.73 -15.63
N TYR A 217 4.67 5.04 -15.12
CA TYR A 217 5.71 5.66 -14.28
C TYR A 217 6.51 6.71 -15.04
N GLY A 218 6.88 6.44 -16.30
CA GLY A 218 7.54 7.41 -17.17
C GLY A 218 6.70 8.67 -17.37
N GLN A 219 5.39 8.54 -17.59
CA GLN A 219 4.49 9.70 -17.68
C GLN A 219 4.39 10.46 -16.35
N MET A 220 4.23 9.75 -15.23
CA MET A 220 4.19 10.37 -13.90
C MET A 220 5.47 11.17 -13.58
N ILE A 221 6.63 10.61 -13.88
CA ILE A 221 7.93 11.24 -13.61
C ILE A 221 8.18 12.39 -14.59
N LEU A 222 8.12 12.11 -15.90
CA LEU A 222 8.62 13.04 -16.93
C LEU A 222 7.61 14.10 -17.34
N LYS A 223 6.31 13.85 -17.16
CA LYS A 223 5.25 14.82 -17.52
C LYS A 223 4.57 15.43 -16.30
N SER A 224 4.23 14.63 -15.29
CA SER A 224 3.54 15.16 -14.10
C SER A 224 4.48 15.77 -13.07
N GLY A 225 5.75 15.35 -13.03
CA GLY A 225 6.65 15.63 -11.90
C GLY A 225 6.14 15.09 -10.55
N PHE A 226 5.18 14.17 -10.57
CA PHE A 226 4.54 13.58 -9.39
C PHE A 226 4.28 12.11 -9.65
N PHE A 227 4.81 11.23 -8.80
CA PHE A 227 4.78 9.79 -8.99
C PHE A 227 4.55 9.07 -7.66
N HIS A 228 4.09 7.82 -7.76
CA HIS A 228 3.99 6.94 -6.61
C HIS A 228 5.39 6.44 -6.23
N ALA A 229 5.88 6.81 -5.05
CA ALA A 229 7.24 6.48 -4.63
C ALA A 229 7.42 5.04 -4.09
N ASP A 230 6.34 4.28 -3.92
CA ASP A 230 6.35 2.92 -3.35
C ASP A 230 5.72 1.89 -4.30
N PRO A 231 6.38 1.52 -5.42
CA PRO A 231 5.87 0.58 -6.42
C PRO A 231 5.89 -0.88 -5.91
N HIS A 232 5.67 -1.13 -4.62
CA HIS A 232 5.74 -2.45 -4.04
C HIS A 232 4.81 -3.42 -4.82
N PRO A 233 5.27 -4.62 -5.22
CA PRO A 233 4.46 -5.55 -5.99
C PRO A 233 3.11 -5.88 -5.33
N GLY A 234 3.02 -5.86 -4.00
CA GLY A 234 1.76 -6.05 -3.26
C GLY A 234 0.70 -4.98 -3.52
N ASN A 235 1.11 -3.80 -3.99
CA ASN A 235 0.25 -2.67 -4.36
C ASN A 235 -0.21 -2.73 -5.83
N ILE A 236 0.09 -3.81 -6.55
CA ILE A 236 -0.25 -3.96 -7.97
C ILE A 236 -1.16 -5.18 -8.15
N LEU A 237 -2.36 -4.92 -8.67
CA LEU A 237 -3.34 -5.94 -9.03
C LEU A 237 -3.48 -6.02 -10.56
N ILE A 238 -3.67 -7.22 -11.07
CA ILE A 238 -3.93 -7.50 -12.49
C ILE A 238 -5.39 -7.91 -12.63
N GLY A 239 -6.21 -7.10 -13.31
CA GLY A 239 -7.61 -7.44 -13.54
C GLY A 239 -7.85 -8.01 -14.94
N LYS A 240 -9.07 -8.51 -15.15
CA LYS A 240 -9.49 -9.07 -16.44
C LYS A 240 -10.04 -7.96 -17.34
N GLY A 241 -9.41 -7.73 -18.48
CA GLY A 241 -9.93 -6.83 -19.52
C GLY A 241 -10.85 -7.55 -20.51
N SER A 242 -11.71 -6.78 -21.19
CA SER A 242 -12.70 -7.27 -22.17
C SER A 242 -12.11 -7.60 -23.55
N GLU A 243 -10.90 -7.16 -23.85
CA GLU A 243 -10.09 -7.59 -24.99
C GLU A 243 -8.68 -7.87 -24.47
N ALA A 244 -7.89 -8.70 -25.16
CA ALA A 244 -6.62 -9.34 -24.76
C ALA A 244 -5.45 -8.39 -24.35
N SER A 245 -5.74 -7.40 -23.53
CA SER A 245 -4.89 -6.39 -22.92
C SER A 245 -5.29 -6.38 -21.44
N HIS A 246 -4.52 -7.11 -20.64
CA HIS A 246 -4.76 -7.29 -19.22
C HIS A 246 -4.68 -5.92 -18.52
N LEU A 247 -5.83 -5.38 -18.13
CA LEU A 247 -5.96 -4.09 -17.44
C LEU A 247 -5.22 -4.16 -16.10
N LEU A 248 -4.33 -3.20 -15.90
CA LEU A 248 -3.42 -3.10 -14.78
C LEU A 248 -3.98 -2.15 -13.73
N PHE A 249 -3.98 -2.55 -12.47
CA PHE A 249 -4.52 -1.77 -11.36
C PHE A 249 -3.41 -1.46 -10.36
N VAL A 250 -3.19 -0.18 -10.06
CA VAL A 250 -2.27 0.26 -9.01
C VAL A 250 -3.09 0.61 -7.79
N VAL A 251 -3.05 -0.25 -6.77
CA VAL A 251 -3.67 -0.05 -5.47
C VAL A 251 -2.64 0.61 -4.56
N ILE A 252 -2.82 1.89 -4.28
CA ILE A 252 -2.03 2.58 -3.26
C ILE A 252 -2.59 2.10 -1.90
N LEU A 253 -1.80 1.27 -1.20
CA LEU A 253 -1.92 0.95 0.23
C LEU A 253 -0.70 1.49 0.97
#